data_AF-A0AAW0GSP8-F1
#
_entry.id   AF-A0AAW0GSP8-F1
#
_cell.length_a   1.000
_cell.length_b   1.000
_cell.length_c   1.000
_cell.angle_alpha   90.00
_cell.angle_beta   90.00
_cell.angle_gamma   90.00
#
_symmetry.space_group_name_H-M   'P 1'
#
loop_
_entity.id
_entity.type
_entity.pdbx_description
1 polymer ?
#
loop_
_entity_poly.entity_id
_entity_poly.type
_entity_poly.pdbx_seq_one_letter_code
_entity_poly.pdbx_strand_id
1 'polypeptide(L)'
;MRRVTTSRSRHPKQVALVEREKFKTELTNIIGRNRVSTTTTTSTPNRPPGTPLIPGTPATPSHVQTPRPVTAISRAASSSRAPSVASDSRGPGTPIGDPTTDFRLRKKVLVSTPELAQLHRELVMTGQISENEFWEGREHLLLAQAAAESQKRGKPGQLVDPRPQTVDGEVKIVITPQLVHDIFEEYPVVAKAYNDNVPNKLSESEFWIRYFQSKLFNAHRASIRSSATQHVVKDDPIFDKYLEKDDDELEPRRQREEGVDMFIDLAATAVDHGDTGNEKDVTMQAGKQRAVLPLIRKFNEHSGRLLNSSLGEQPAKRRRVDSGNEARYSQLDLEDLHTNDSSEGILLDMQDRRKYFEGRSTNLQPVEKLNVKAVVQEANTNIKGWETRLSQLKIERKAGDAALVAMTQNVVARLEVTKRKSDLPEGIFRQMTTCQTAANEFLRQFWLAIYPPPLEVPTASSSNPAQRTAKAAKMAWILGEDA
;
A
#
# COMPACT_ATOMS: atom_id res chain seq x y z
N MET A 1 -76.53 -5.33 11.05
CA MET A 1 -76.30 -4.19 10.14
C MET A 1 -74.93 -3.59 10.42
N ARG A 2 -73.98 -3.71 9.49
CA ARG A 2 -72.93 -2.71 9.18
C ARG A 2 -72.16 -3.22 7.96
N ARG A 3 -72.38 -2.55 6.82
CA ARG A 3 -71.76 -2.88 5.53
C ARG A 3 -70.33 -2.35 5.50
N VAL A 4 -69.44 -3.19 4.99
CA VAL A 4 -68.15 -2.83 4.42
C VAL A 4 -68.40 -2.11 3.09
N THR A 5 -67.75 -0.96 2.87
CA THR A 5 -67.65 -0.32 1.55
C THR A 5 -66.20 -0.26 1.12
N THR A 6 -65.87 -1.10 0.15
CA THR A 6 -64.64 -1.12 -0.65
C THR A 6 -64.67 0.07 -1.62
N SER A 7 -63.67 0.95 -1.57
CA SER A 7 -63.48 2.01 -2.58
C SER A 7 -62.50 1.56 -3.67
N ARG A 8 -62.99 1.77 -4.89
CA ARG A 8 -62.60 1.29 -6.21
C ARG A 8 -61.36 2.01 -6.79
N SER A 9 -60.53 1.21 -7.48
CA SER A 9 -59.55 1.48 -8.54
C SER A 9 -58.95 2.89 -8.72
N ARG A 10 -57.65 3.04 -8.39
CA ARG A 10 -56.77 4.04 -9.04
C ARG A 10 -56.33 3.50 -10.40
N HIS A 11 -56.43 4.30 -11.46
CA HIS A 11 -56.10 3.88 -12.82
C HIS A 11 -54.60 3.53 -12.95
N PRO A 12 -54.23 2.43 -13.63
CA PRO A 12 -52.83 1.99 -13.78
C PRO A 12 -51.94 3.04 -14.45
N LYS A 13 -52.52 3.91 -15.29
CA LYS A 13 -51.81 5.03 -15.93
C LYS A 13 -51.28 6.06 -14.91
N GLN A 14 -52.00 6.33 -13.83
CA GLN A 14 -51.55 7.29 -12.80
C GLN A 14 -50.42 6.71 -11.96
N VAL A 15 -50.46 5.40 -11.67
CA VAL A 15 -49.36 4.72 -10.96
C VAL A 15 -48.10 4.73 -11.82
N ALA A 16 -48.22 4.42 -13.11
CA ALA A 16 -47.09 4.45 -14.06
C ALA A 16 -46.48 5.86 -14.22
N LEU A 17 -47.28 6.92 -14.19
CA LEU A 17 -46.77 8.30 -14.23
C LEU A 17 -46.00 8.66 -12.96
N VAL A 18 -46.49 8.24 -11.79
CA VAL A 18 -45.80 8.46 -10.51
C VAL A 18 -44.49 7.67 -10.45
N GLU A 19 -44.48 6.42 -10.92
CA GLU A 19 -43.27 5.60 -11.03
C GLU A 19 -42.27 6.20 -12.02
N ARG A 20 -42.72 6.72 -13.16
CA ARG A 20 -41.88 7.43 -14.13
C ARG A 20 -41.21 8.66 -13.52
N GLU A 21 -41.95 9.48 -12.78
CA GLU A 21 -41.39 10.69 -12.16
C GLU A 21 -40.42 10.34 -11.03
N LYS A 22 -40.71 9.31 -10.22
CA LYS A 22 -39.74 8.78 -9.24
C LYS A 22 -38.45 8.29 -9.94
N PHE A 23 -38.58 7.50 -10.99
CA PHE A 23 -37.44 7.00 -11.76
C PHE A 23 -36.61 8.13 -12.38
N LYS A 24 -37.26 9.19 -12.92
CA LYS A 24 -36.56 10.39 -13.40
C LYS A 24 -35.77 11.08 -12.28
N THR A 25 -36.34 11.23 -11.09
CA THR A 25 -35.65 11.87 -9.96
C THR A 25 -34.42 11.07 -9.51
N GLU A 26 -34.53 9.74 -9.48
CA GLU A 26 -33.40 8.85 -9.16
C GLU A 26 -32.32 8.90 -10.26
N LEU A 27 -32.71 8.86 -11.54
CA LEU A 27 -31.79 9.01 -12.66
C LEU A 27 -31.05 10.35 -12.63
N THR A 28 -31.75 11.45 -12.33
CA THR A 28 -31.14 12.77 -12.24
C THR A 28 -30.10 12.83 -11.11
N ASN A 29 -30.39 12.17 -9.98
CA ASN A 29 -29.46 12.07 -8.86
C ASN A 29 -28.22 11.20 -9.19
N ILE A 30 -28.42 10.08 -9.90
CA ILE A 30 -27.32 9.21 -10.35
C ILE A 30 -26.46 9.91 -11.40
N ILE A 31 -27.06 10.63 -12.36
CA ILE A 31 -26.35 11.43 -13.36
C ILE A 31 -25.56 12.56 -12.67
N GLY A 32 -26.13 13.20 -11.65
CA GLY A 32 -25.43 14.18 -10.82
C GLY A 32 -24.20 13.59 -10.12
N ARG A 33 -24.34 12.42 -9.49
CA ARG A 33 -23.21 11.69 -8.87
C ARG A 33 -22.15 11.29 -9.89
N ASN A 34 -22.53 10.70 -11.03
CA ASN A 34 -21.58 10.31 -12.06
C ASN A 34 -20.86 11.51 -12.68
N ARG A 35 -21.55 12.66 -12.84
CA ARG A 35 -20.94 13.90 -13.32
C ARG A 35 -19.89 14.44 -12.36
N VAL A 36 -20.13 14.34 -11.05
CA VAL A 36 -19.15 14.70 -10.01
C VAL A 36 -17.99 13.69 -9.96
N SER A 37 -18.26 12.40 -10.18
CA SER A 37 -17.23 11.35 -10.28
C SER A 37 -16.36 11.45 -11.55
N THR A 38 -16.89 12.01 -12.65
CA THR A 38 -16.11 12.25 -13.88
C THR A 38 -15.20 13.49 -13.82
N THR A 39 -15.34 14.34 -12.80
CA THR A 39 -14.42 15.49 -12.60
C THR A 39 -13.14 15.17 -11.82
N THR A 40 -12.93 13.91 -11.40
CA THR A 40 -11.70 13.46 -10.72
C THR A 40 -10.81 12.55 -11.55
N THR A 41 -11.07 12.36 -12.85
CA THR A 41 -10.12 11.68 -13.74
C THR A 41 -10.05 12.34 -15.12
N THR A 42 -8.82 12.72 -15.50
CA THR A 42 -8.35 13.05 -16.86
C THR A 42 -8.78 14.37 -17.49
N SER A 43 -7.86 15.33 -17.45
CA SER A 43 -7.76 16.47 -18.37
C SER A 43 -6.81 16.13 -19.53
N THR A 44 -7.29 16.17 -20.78
CA THR A 44 -6.55 16.61 -21.99
C THR A 44 -7.54 16.81 -23.15
N PRO A 45 -7.41 17.90 -23.93
CA PRO A 45 -7.94 17.93 -25.29
C PRO A 45 -6.90 18.39 -26.33
N ASN A 46 -6.87 17.69 -27.49
CA ASN A 46 -6.86 18.24 -28.86
C ASN A 46 -6.02 17.42 -29.86
N ARG A 47 -6.68 16.78 -30.85
CA ARG A 47 -6.37 16.90 -32.30
C ARG A 47 -7.56 16.44 -33.17
N PRO A 48 -7.83 17.05 -34.35
CA PRO A 48 -9.02 16.79 -35.18
C PRO A 48 -8.66 15.99 -36.48
N PRO A 49 -9.49 15.92 -37.56
CA PRO A 49 -10.23 14.73 -37.97
C PRO A 49 -9.90 14.20 -39.42
N GLY A 50 -10.36 12.99 -39.77
CA GLY A 50 -10.36 12.50 -41.17
C GLY A 50 -10.64 10.99 -41.38
N THR A 51 -11.92 10.66 -41.67
CA THR A 51 -12.57 9.65 -42.58
C THR A 51 -11.79 8.50 -43.28
N PRO A 52 -12.46 7.45 -43.87
CA PRO A 52 -13.54 6.56 -43.38
C PRO A 52 -13.43 5.05 -43.80
N LEU A 53 -14.27 4.19 -43.17
CA LEU A 53 -14.96 2.95 -43.64
C LEU A 53 -14.21 1.77 -44.35
N ILE A 54 -14.47 0.52 -43.88
CA ILE A 54 -15.12 -0.62 -44.60
C ILE A 54 -15.54 -1.72 -43.57
N PRO A 55 -16.66 -2.47 -43.78
CA PRO A 55 -17.29 -3.37 -42.79
C PRO A 55 -17.19 -4.88 -43.10
N GLY A 56 -17.37 -5.75 -42.10
CA GLY A 56 -17.48 -7.21 -42.31
C GLY A 56 -17.79 -8.05 -41.05
N THR A 57 -19.10 -8.17 -40.75
CA THR A 57 -19.93 -9.31 -40.26
C THR A 57 -19.40 -10.53 -39.45
N PRO A 58 -20.30 -11.26 -38.74
CA PRO A 58 -20.07 -11.86 -37.42
C PRO A 58 -20.09 -13.41 -37.37
N ALA A 59 -19.65 -14.01 -36.26
CA ALA A 59 -20.13 -15.32 -35.79
C ALA A 59 -19.84 -15.55 -34.28
N THR A 60 -20.90 -15.86 -33.53
CA THR A 60 -20.94 -16.54 -32.22
C THR A 60 -21.22 -18.05 -32.45
N PRO A 61 -21.48 -18.88 -31.42
CA PRO A 61 -20.68 -19.23 -30.24
C PRO A 61 -20.59 -20.77 -30.05
N SER A 62 -19.65 -21.30 -29.24
CA SER A 62 -19.85 -22.46 -28.34
C SER A 62 -18.54 -23.06 -27.84
N HIS A 63 -18.28 -23.03 -26.53
CA HIS A 63 -18.15 -24.27 -25.75
C HIS A 63 -18.27 -23.98 -24.26
N VAL A 64 -19.20 -24.69 -23.62
CA VAL A 64 -19.42 -24.79 -22.17
C VAL A 64 -18.48 -25.87 -21.63
N GLN A 65 -17.79 -25.64 -20.52
CA GLN A 65 -17.46 -26.69 -19.54
C GLN A 65 -17.11 -26.07 -18.18
N THR A 66 -17.99 -26.35 -17.22
CA THR A 66 -17.91 -26.17 -15.75
C THR A 66 -17.04 -27.27 -15.10
N PRO A 67 -16.87 -27.33 -13.77
CA PRO A 67 -16.04 -26.46 -12.94
C PRO A 67 -14.95 -27.25 -12.19
N ARG A 68 -13.75 -26.68 -11.99
CA ARG A 68 -12.74 -27.25 -11.08
C ARG A 68 -13.02 -26.85 -9.62
N PRO A 69 -12.79 -27.75 -8.65
CA PRO A 69 -13.09 -27.51 -7.25
C PRO A 69 -12.10 -26.52 -6.60
N VAL A 70 -12.66 -25.71 -5.71
CA VAL A 70 -12.02 -24.76 -4.81
C VAL A 70 -11.15 -25.49 -3.79
N THR A 71 -9.83 -25.33 -3.86
CA THR A 71 -8.91 -25.60 -2.76
C THR A 71 -8.54 -24.30 -2.05
N ALA A 72 -8.73 -24.32 -0.74
CA ALA A 72 -8.43 -23.23 0.18
C ALA A 72 -6.98 -22.76 0.06
N ILE A 73 -6.81 -21.45 -0.06
CA ILE A 73 -5.51 -20.76 -0.05
C ILE A 73 -4.99 -20.80 1.40
N SER A 74 -4.15 -21.77 1.71
CA SER A 74 -3.20 -21.67 2.82
C SER A 74 -2.07 -20.73 2.38
N ARG A 75 -2.19 -19.45 2.74
CA ARG A 75 -1.10 -18.46 2.62
C ARG A 75 0.03 -18.85 3.59
N ALA A 76 0.95 -19.68 3.13
CA ALA A 76 2.29 -19.72 3.68
C ALA A 76 2.99 -18.41 3.26
N ALA A 77 3.46 -17.66 4.24
CA ALA A 77 4.14 -16.39 4.03
C ALA A 77 5.50 -16.65 3.36
N SER A 78 5.61 -16.37 2.07
CA SER A 78 6.89 -16.15 1.41
C SER A 78 7.48 -14.85 1.98
N SER A 79 8.46 -14.95 2.86
CA SER A 79 9.26 -13.83 3.33
C SER A 79 10.35 -13.45 2.31
N SER A 80 9.96 -13.18 1.07
CA SER A 80 10.80 -12.41 0.14
C SER A 80 10.58 -10.92 0.44
N ARG A 81 11.07 -10.47 1.61
CA ARG A 81 11.13 -9.05 1.93
C ARG A 81 12.45 -8.53 1.41
N ALA A 82 12.40 -7.73 0.35
CA ALA A 82 13.53 -6.95 -0.12
C ALA A 82 14.17 -6.21 1.07
N PRO A 83 15.51 -6.21 1.19
CA PRO A 83 16.19 -5.48 2.26
C PRO A 83 15.87 -4.00 2.10
N SER A 84 15.00 -3.49 2.96
CA SER A 84 14.80 -2.05 3.09
C SER A 84 16.13 -1.48 3.59
N VAL A 85 16.69 -0.55 2.83
CA VAL A 85 17.86 0.24 3.19
C VAL A 85 17.56 1.06 4.45
N ALA A 86 17.72 0.44 5.61
CA ALA A 86 17.89 1.17 6.85
C ALA A 86 19.25 1.86 6.73
N SER A 87 19.24 3.19 6.73
CA SER A 87 20.43 4.02 6.88
C SER A 87 21.26 3.49 8.04
N ASP A 88 22.46 3.03 7.71
CA ASP A 88 23.44 2.50 8.63
C ASP A 88 24.02 3.65 9.46
N SER A 89 23.32 3.95 10.56
CA SER A 89 23.86 4.71 11.68
C SER A 89 24.04 3.75 12.85
N ARG A 90 24.76 2.63 12.66
CA ARG A 90 25.08 1.68 13.73
C ARG A 90 26.58 1.71 14.03
N GLY A 91 26.97 2.67 14.87
CA GLY A 91 28.12 2.48 15.75
C GLY A 91 27.74 1.48 16.86
N PRO A 92 28.63 0.57 17.27
CA PRO A 92 28.34 -0.39 18.31
C PRO A 92 28.35 0.33 19.68
N GLY A 93 27.20 0.43 20.34
CA GLY A 93 27.14 0.78 21.77
C GLY A 93 26.18 1.89 22.22
N THR A 94 25.32 2.45 21.38
CA THR A 94 24.28 3.38 21.85
C THR A 94 22.99 2.64 22.24
N PRO A 95 22.44 2.89 23.44
CA PRO A 95 21.25 2.20 23.92
C PRO A 95 20.04 2.51 23.03
N ILE A 96 19.10 1.56 23.06
CA ILE A 96 17.70 1.66 22.64
C ILE A 96 17.18 3.09 22.87
N GLY A 97 16.43 3.61 21.89
CA GLY A 97 15.98 5.00 21.73
C GLY A 97 15.87 5.86 22.99
N ASP A 98 16.23 7.13 22.86
CA ASP A 98 16.14 8.11 23.96
C ASP A 98 14.79 7.93 24.71
N PRO A 99 14.78 7.81 26.05
CA PRO A 99 13.54 7.58 26.81
C PRO A 99 12.51 8.71 26.57
N THR A 100 13.00 9.88 26.16
CA THR A 100 12.18 11.03 25.76
C THR A 100 11.47 10.85 24.42
N THR A 101 12.10 10.20 23.43
CA THR A 101 11.47 9.88 22.15
C THR A 101 10.45 8.77 22.32
N ASP A 102 10.76 7.78 23.16
CA ASP A 102 9.84 6.69 23.49
C ASP A 102 8.58 7.21 24.20
N PHE A 103 8.72 8.12 25.17
CA PHE A 103 7.56 8.73 25.83
C PHE A 103 6.67 9.52 24.84
N ARG A 104 7.28 10.25 23.90
CA ARG A 104 6.53 10.97 22.85
C ARG A 104 5.77 10.00 21.95
N LEU A 105 6.40 8.90 21.53
CA LEU A 105 5.77 7.85 20.73
C LEU A 105 4.60 7.19 21.48
N ARG A 106 4.81 6.79 22.74
CA ARG A 106 3.77 6.22 23.62
C ARG A 106 2.57 7.16 23.73
N LYS A 107 2.81 8.46 24.00
CA LYS A 107 1.75 9.46 24.06
C LYS A 107 0.99 9.58 22.74
N LYS A 108 1.69 9.55 21.60
CA LYS A 108 1.06 9.64 20.28
C LYS A 108 0.21 8.42 19.96
N VAL A 109 0.67 7.22 20.31
CA VAL A 109 -0.12 5.98 20.19
C VAL A 109 -1.38 6.04 21.05
N LEU A 110 -1.27 6.54 22.28
CA LEU A 110 -2.43 6.75 23.16
C LEU A 110 -3.44 7.76 22.57
N VAL A 111 -2.97 8.81 21.91
CA VAL A 111 -3.84 9.80 21.25
C VAL A 111 -4.51 9.22 20.00
N SER A 112 -3.81 8.40 19.22
CA SER A 112 -4.37 7.79 18.01
C SER A 112 -5.38 6.68 18.31
N THR A 113 -5.25 6.01 19.46
CA THR A 113 -6.10 4.88 19.87
C THR A 113 -6.83 5.17 21.20
N PRO A 114 -8.07 5.70 21.17
CA PRO A 114 -8.76 6.14 22.37
C PRO A 114 -9.12 4.98 23.33
N GLU A 115 -9.33 3.77 22.82
CA GLU A 115 -9.58 2.56 23.62
C GLU A 115 -8.34 2.17 24.43
N LEU A 116 -7.15 2.20 23.82
CA LEU A 116 -5.88 1.91 24.48
C LEU A 116 -5.57 2.96 25.55
N ALA A 117 -5.95 4.23 25.31
CA ALA A 117 -5.85 5.28 26.33
C ALA A 117 -6.78 5.08 27.51
N GLN A 118 -7.99 4.53 27.32
CA GLN A 118 -8.87 4.16 28.42
C GLN A 118 -8.25 3.04 29.25
N LEU A 119 -7.74 1.99 28.59
CA LEU A 119 -7.08 0.87 29.24
C LEU A 119 -5.81 1.31 30.01
N HIS A 120 -5.01 2.23 29.44
CA HIS A 120 -3.87 2.81 30.13
C HIS A 120 -4.29 3.57 31.40
N ARG A 121 -5.39 4.34 31.34
CA ARG A 121 -5.92 5.02 32.54
C ARG A 121 -6.41 4.02 33.59
N GLU A 122 -7.01 2.91 33.18
CA GLU A 122 -7.60 1.94 34.10
C GLU A 122 -6.58 0.98 34.71
N LEU A 123 -5.48 0.64 34.04
CA LEU A 123 -4.49 -0.31 34.55
C LEU A 123 -3.23 0.35 35.10
N VAL A 124 -2.75 1.41 34.45
CA VAL A 124 -1.48 2.06 34.82
C VAL A 124 -1.72 3.17 35.84
N MET A 125 -2.76 4.00 35.68
CA MET A 125 -3.04 5.06 36.66
C MET A 125 -3.61 4.53 37.98
N THR A 126 -4.25 3.36 37.96
CA THR A 126 -4.73 2.66 39.16
C THR A 126 -3.61 1.88 39.87
N GLY A 127 -2.45 1.72 39.23
CA GLY A 127 -1.27 1.06 39.81
C GLY A 127 -1.27 -0.47 39.74
N GLN A 128 -2.23 -1.09 39.03
CA GLN A 128 -2.29 -2.55 38.90
C GLN A 128 -1.13 -3.10 38.05
N ILE A 129 -0.74 -2.37 37.01
CA ILE A 129 0.38 -2.70 36.10
C ILE A 129 1.33 -1.50 35.96
N SER A 130 2.64 -1.74 35.87
CA SER A 130 3.60 -0.67 35.59
C SER A 130 3.56 -0.23 34.12
N GLU A 131 3.97 1.02 33.83
CA GLU A 131 3.98 1.52 32.44
C GLU A 131 4.85 0.65 31.52
N ASN A 132 5.97 0.14 32.03
CA ASN A 132 6.85 -0.74 31.25
C ASN A 132 6.18 -2.08 30.92
N GLU A 133 5.50 -2.70 31.88
CA GLU A 133 4.76 -3.94 31.65
C GLU A 133 3.57 -3.75 30.69
N PHE A 134 2.94 -2.57 30.72
CA PHE A 134 1.85 -2.25 29.79
C PHE A 134 2.31 -2.23 28.32
N TRP A 135 3.49 -1.67 28.07
CA TRP A 135 4.08 -1.61 26.71
C TRP A 135 4.80 -2.89 26.31
N GLU A 136 5.16 -3.76 27.27
CA GLU A 136 5.71 -5.09 27.00
C GLU A 136 4.72 -5.92 26.16
N GLY A 137 5.15 -6.36 24.98
CA GLY A 137 4.32 -7.03 23.98
C GLY A 137 3.54 -6.11 23.03
N ARG A 138 3.49 -4.79 23.28
CA ARG A 138 2.93 -3.76 22.37
C ARG A 138 3.99 -2.96 21.64
N GLU A 139 5.24 -3.38 21.70
CA GLU A 139 6.37 -2.75 21.03
C GLU A 139 6.12 -2.56 19.52
N HIS A 140 5.39 -3.48 18.89
CA HIS A 140 5.01 -3.36 17.49
C HIS A 140 4.19 -2.10 17.17
N LEU A 141 3.37 -1.60 18.10
CA LEU A 141 2.63 -0.33 17.92
C LEU A 141 3.57 0.87 17.98
N LEU A 142 4.55 0.84 18.88
CA LEU A 142 5.58 1.87 18.97
C LEU A 142 6.48 1.86 17.74
N LEU A 143 6.89 0.68 17.27
CA LEU A 143 7.67 0.52 16.04
C LEU A 143 6.87 0.96 14.81
N ALA A 144 5.58 0.64 14.72
CA ALA A 144 4.72 1.10 13.64
C ALA A 144 4.57 2.62 13.65
N GLN A 145 4.40 3.23 14.85
CA GLN A 145 4.30 4.68 14.99
C GLN A 145 5.63 5.38 14.66
N ALA A 146 6.76 4.80 15.08
CA ALA A 146 8.09 5.29 14.75
C ALA A 146 8.37 5.18 13.25
N ALA A 147 7.94 4.10 12.60
CA ALA A 147 8.02 3.93 11.16
C ALA A 147 7.14 4.95 10.41
N ALA A 148 5.94 5.23 10.92
CA ALA A 148 5.07 6.25 10.35
C ALA A 148 5.63 7.68 10.53
N GLU A 149 6.35 7.95 11.61
CA GLU A 149 7.03 9.24 11.81
C GLU A 149 8.31 9.39 10.98
N SER A 150 9.05 8.30 10.76
CA SER A 150 10.25 8.31 9.92
C SER A 150 9.92 8.33 8.43
N GLN A 151 8.69 7.96 8.05
CA GLN A 151 8.22 8.03 6.67
C GLN A 151 8.08 9.49 6.21
N LYS A 152 9.06 9.95 5.42
CA LYS A 152 9.01 11.25 4.75
C LYS A 152 8.07 11.20 3.54
N ARG A 153 7.33 12.28 3.30
CA ARG A 153 6.54 12.44 2.08
C ARG A 153 7.48 12.47 0.87
N GLY A 154 7.17 11.70 -0.17
CA GLY A 154 7.93 11.72 -1.41
C GLY A 154 7.90 13.10 -2.07
N LYS A 155 9.02 13.49 -2.69
CA LYS A 155 9.14 14.76 -3.40
C LYS A 155 8.28 14.74 -4.66
N PRO A 156 7.55 15.84 -4.99
CA PRO A 156 6.82 15.91 -6.25
C PRO A 156 7.79 15.93 -7.43
N GLY A 157 7.48 15.20 -8.50
CA GLY A 157 8.30 15.19 -9.73
C GLY A 157 8.16 16.45 -10.59
N GLN A 158 7.26 17.35 -10.22
CA GLN A 158 7.03 18.60 -10.97
C GLN A 158 8.19 19.57 -10.72
N LEU A 159 8.85 19.99 -11.81
CA LEU A 159 9.86 21.04 -11.76
C LEU A 159 9.21 22.36 -11.28
N VAL A 160 9.92 23.07 -10.42
CA VAL A 160 9.44 24.31 -9.80
C VAL A 160 9.34 25.42 -10.84
N ASP A 161 8.14 25.63 -11.38
CA ASP A 161 7.81 26.75 -12.26
C ASP A 161 6.66 27.56 -11.63
N PRO A 162 6.97 28.59 -10.82
CA PRO A 162 5.95 29.45 -10.25
C PRO A 162 5.31 30.25 -11.39
N ARG A 163 4.15 29.78 -11.85
CA ARG A 163 3.40 30.48 -12.89
C ARG A 163 2.82 31.76 -12.31
N PRO A 164 3.00 32.90 -12.99
CA PRO A 164 2.36 34.13 -12.56
C PRO A 164 0.84 33.97 -12.62
N GLN A 165 0.15 34.33 -11.55
CA GLN A 165 -1.31 34.33 -11.49
C GLN A 165 -1.81 35.76 -11.67
N THR A 166 -2.72 35.97 -12.62
CA THR A 166 -3.37 37.27 -12.76
C THR A 166 -4.43 37.38 -11.68
N VAL A 167 -4.18 38.22 -10.69
CA VAL A 167 -5.13 38.57 -9.63
C VAL A 167 -5.39 40.07 -9.78
N ASP A 168 -6.64 40.46 -10.04
CA ASP A 168 -7.07 41.85 -10.21
C ASP A 168 -6.36 42.62 -11.35
N GLY A 169 -6.07 41.94 -12.47
CA GLY A 169 -5.41 42.55 -13.63
C GLY A 169 -3.91 42.82 -13.45
N GLU A 170 -3.37 42.61 -12.26
CA GLU A 170 -1.94 42.68 -11.96
C GLU A 170 -1.36 41.24 -11.89
N VAL A 171 -0.19 41.07 -12.50
CA VAL A 171 0.48 39.77 -12.57
C VAL A 171 1.25 39.56 -11.26
N LYS A 172 0.68 38.78 -10.33
CA LYS A 172 1.30 38.52 -9.01
C LYS A 172 1.76 37.07 -8.90
N ILE A 173 2.90 36.86 -8.25
CA ILE A 173 3.41 35.53 -7.91
C ILE A 173 3.18 35.32 -6.41
N VAL A 174 2.36 34.33 -6.06
CA VAL A 174 2.07 34.00 -4.66
C VAL A 174 3.20 33.13 -4.11
N ILE A 175 3.97 33.67 -3.17
CA ILE A 175 5.10 32.96 -2.56
C ILE A 175 4.58 32.22 -1.32
N THR A 176 4.46 30.89 -1.44
CA THR A 176 4.12 30.01 -0.32
C THR A 176 5.41 29.53 0.36
N PRO A 177 5.47 29.32 1.69
CA PRO A 177 6.68 28.78 2.34
C PRO A 177 7.16 27.44 1.75
N GLN A 178 6.21 26.63 1.27
CA GLN A 178 6.53 25.40 0.53
C GLN A 178 7.25 25.70 -0.79
N LEU A 179 6.79 26.69 -1.56
CA LEU A 179 7.44 27.10 -2.81
C LEU A 179 8.87 27.59 -2.56
N VAL A 180 9.11 28.31 -1.46
CA VAL A 180 10.46 28.75 -1.08
C VAL A 180 11.37 27.56 -0.79
N HIS A 181 10.88 26.57 -0.04
CA HIS A 181 11.63 25.34 0.22
C HIS A 181 11.93 24.59 -1.08
N ASP A 182 10.93 24.42 -1.94
CA ASP A 182 11.08 23.76 -3.24
C ASP A 182 12.11 24.50 -4.14
N ILE A 183 12.12 25.85 -4.14
CA ILE A 183 13.12 26.66 -4.86
C ILE A 183 14.54 26.44 -4.30
N PHE A 184 14.69 26.39 -2.98
CA PHE A 184 16.01 26.17 -2.36
C PHE A 184 16.56 24.77 -2.59
N GLU A 185 15.69 23.76 -2.59
CA GLU A 185 16.08 22.39 -2.93
C GLU A 185 16.50 22.26 -4.39
N GLU A 186 15.76 22.89 -5.30
CA GLU A 186 16.03 22.79 -6.74
C GLU A 186 17.22 23.65 -7.18
N TYR A 187 17.37 24.84 -6.59
CA TYR A 187 18.42 25.79 -6.92
C TYR A 187 19.21 26.17 -5.67
N PRO A 188 20.22 25.37 -5.28
CA PRO A 188 21.04 25.65 -4.08
C PRO A 188 21.83 26.97 -4.20
N VAL A 189 22.00 27.49 -5.41
CA VAL A 189 22.58 28.81 -5.68
C VAL A 189 21.69 29.92 -5.11
N VAL A 190 20.37 29.78 -5.20
CA VAL A 190 19.39 30.73 -4.64
C VAL A 190 19.40 30.69 -3.13
N ALA A 191 19.55 29.50 -2.53
CA ALA A 191 19.69 29.35 -1.08
C ALA A 191 20.96 30.06 -0.55
N LYS A 192 22.09 29.95 -1.27
CA LYS A 192 23.32 30.70 -0.94
C LYS A 192 23.11 32.21 -1.06
N ALA A 193 22.51 32.66 -2.17
CA ALA A 193 22.21 34.08 -2.37
C ALA A 193 21.25 34.64 -1.29
N TYR A 194 20.30 33.83 -0.82
CA TYR A 194 19.40 34.19 0.27
C TYR A 194 20.15 34.35 1.59
N ASN A 195 20.97 33.37 1.98
CA ASN A 195 21.75 33.40 3.22
C ASN A 195 22.77 34.56 3.26
N ASP A 196 23.35 34.92 2.11
CA ASP A 196 24.36 35.98 2.03
C ASP A 196 23.76 37.39 2.06
N ASN A 197 22.54 37.56 1.54
CA ASN A 197 21.95 38.89 1.30
C ASN A 197 20.76 39.22 2.22
N VAL A 198 20.06 38.22 2.76
CA VAL A 198 18.92 38.40 3.69
C VAL A 198 19.37 37.97 5.09
N PRO A 199 19.22 38.80 6.15
CA PRO A 199 18.54 40.10 6.22
C PRO A 199 19.44 41.32 5.97
N ASN A 200 20.75 41.13 5.75
CA ASN A 200 21.75 42.19 5.91
C ASN A 200 21.73 43.26 4.80
N LYS A 201 21.38 42.89 3.56
CA LYS A 201 21.42 43.78 2.38
C LYS A 201 20.04 44.06 1.80
N LEU A 202 19.09 43.12 1.92
CA LEU A 202 17.73 43.23 1.41
C LEU A 202 16.74 42.59 2.39
N SER A 203 15.50 43.07 2.38
CA SER A 203 14.38 42.39 3.04
C SER A 203 13.94 41.16 2.23
N GLU A 204 13.30 40.18 2.88
CA GLU A 204 12.81 38.97 2.21
C GLU A 204 11.84 39.29 1.05
N SER A 205 10.92 40.24 1.26
CA SER A 205 9.97 40.66 0.24
C SER A 205 10.66 41.30 -0.97
N GLU A 206 11.65 42.15 -0.73
CA GLU A 206 12.42 42.80 -1.79
C GLU A 206 13.32 41.82 -2.54
N PHE A 207 13.92 40.86 -1.83
CA PHE A 207 14.72 39.79 -2.42
C PHE A 207 13.89 39.00 -3.43
N TRP A 208 12.68 38.56 -3.07
CA TRP A 208 11.85 37.77 -3.97
C TRP A 208 11.34 38.56 -5.17
N ILE A 209 10.97 39.83 -4.99
CA ILE A 209 10.54 40.71 -6.10
C ILE A 209 11.67 40.87 -7.13
N ARG A 210 12.90 41.11 -6.66
CA ARG A 210 14.08 41.23 -7.54
C ARG A 210 14.44 39.88 -8.18
N TYR A 211 14.37 38.79 -7.42
CA TYR A 211 14.64 37.44 -7.92
C TYR A 211 13.75 37.07 -9.12
N PHE A 212 12.43 37.29 -9.04
CA PHE A 212 11.51 36.98 -10.15
C PHE A 212 11.70 37.88 -11.39
N GLN A 213 12.34 39.04 -11.24
CA GLN A 213 12.68 39.95 -12.34
C GLN A 213 14.09 39.70 -12.91
N SER A 214 14.92 38.95 -12.20
CA SER A 214 16.34 38.73 -12.52
C SER A 214 16.57 37.78 -13.71
N LYS A 215 17.79 37.86 -14.28
CA LYS A 215 18.30 36.89 -15.27
C LYS A 215 18.33 35.46 -14.72
N LEU A 216 18.60 35.32 -13.42
CA LEU A 216 18.76 34.03 -12.76
C LEU A 216 17.44 33.24 -12.73
N PHE A 217 16.30 33.89 -12.46
CA PHE A 217 14.99 33.23 -12.57
C PHE A 217 14.66 32.79 -14.00
N ASN A 218 14.98 33.62 -14.99
CA ASN A 218 14.75 33.28 -16.40
C ASN A 218 15.63 32.13 -16.87
N ALA A 219 16.89 32.09 -16.43
CA ALA A 219 17.78 30.96 -16.68
C ALA A 219 17.21 29.67 -16.04
N HIS A 220 16.60 29.76 -14.85
CA HIS A 220 16.00 28.62 -14.16
C HIS A 220 14.60 28.22 -14.65
N ARG A 221 14.01 28.95 -15.61
CA ARG A 221 12.66 28.65 -16.07
C ARG A 221 12.63 27.48 -17.05
N ALA A 222 11.68 26.57 -16.86
CA ALA A 222 11.47 25.38 -17.68
C ALA A 222 10.78 25.65 -19.05
N SER A 223 11.16 26.73 -19.76
CA SER A 223 10.50 27.11 -21.02
C SER A 223 11.44 27.77 -22.02
N ILE A 224 11.59 27.13 -23.19
CA ILE A 224 12.33 27.67 -24.35
C ILE A 224 11.61 28.89 -24.97
N ARG A 225 10.28 29.01 -24.79
CA ARG A 225 9.48 30.13 -25.34
C ARG A 225 9.80 31.49 -24.71
N SER A 226 10.64 31.51 -23.68
CA SER A 226 10.95 32.72 -22.89
C SER A 226 12.23 33.44 -23.34
N SER A 227 12.95 32.95 -24.36
CA SER A 227 13.99 33.74 -25.03
C SER A 227 13.44 35.02 -25.67
N ALA A 228 12.13 35.07 -25.96
CA ALA A 228 11.45 36.28 -26.43
C ALA A 228 11.25 37.35 -25.33
N THR A 229 11.36 37.00 -24.05
CA THR A 229 11.23 37.94 -22.90
C THR A 229 12.56 38.54 -22.45
N GLN A 230 13.65 38.30 -23.18
CA GLN A 230 14.98 38.82 -22.89
C GLN A 230 15.05 40.37 -22.80
N HIS A 231 14.02 41.07 -23.31
CA HIS A 231 13.87 42.52 -23.25
C HIS A 231 13.23 43.08 -21.96
N VAL A 232 12.74 42.25 -21.03
CA VAL A 232 12.12 42.70 -19.75
C VAL A 232 13.02 42.41 -18.54
N VAL A 233 14.17 41.79 -18.76
CA VAL A 233 15.06 41.37 -17.69
C VAL A 233 15.90 42.55 -17.21
N LYS A 234 15.85 42.84 -15.91
CA LYS A 234 16.72 43.83 -15.29
C LYS A 234 18.02 43.18 -14.86
N ASP A 235 19.12 43.85 -15.15
CA ASP A 235 20.45 43.45 -14.71
C ASP A 235 20.60 43.79 -13.23
N ASP A 236 20.74 42.77 -12.40
CA ASP A 236 20.84 42.91 -10.95
C ASP A 236 22.24 42.48 -10.50
N PRO A 237 23.10 43.42 -10.05
CA PRO A 237 24.49 43.13 -9.66
C PRO A 237 24.65 42.07 -8.56
N ILE A 238 23.59 41.83 -7.77
CA ILE A 238 23.58 40.85 -6.68
C ILE A 238 23.35 39.44 -7.23
N PHE A 239 22.41 39.26 -8.15
CA PHE A 239 22.05 37.94 -8.70
C PHE A 239 22.94 37.55 -9.88
N ASP A 240 23.44 38.52 -10.64
CA ASP A 240 24.33 38.28 -11.78
C ASP A 240 25.68 37.67 -11.35
N LYS A 241 26.11 37.88 -10.10
CA LYS A 241 27.29 37.21 -9.51
C LYS A 241 27.16 35.68 -9.50
N TYR A 242 25.92 35.19 -9.38
CA TYR A 242 25.62 33.77 -9.28
C TYR A 242 25.12 33.19 -10.61
N LEU A 243 25.15 33.98 -11.69
CA LEU A 243 24.74 33.54 -13.02
C LEU A 243 25.87 32.72 -13.66
N GLU A 244 25.65 31.42 -13.79
CA GLU A 244 26.51 30.56 -14.61
C GLU A 244 26.16 30.69 -16.09
N LYS A 245 27.15 30.50 -16.97
CA LYS A 245 26.89 30.42 -18.42
C LYS A 245 26.02 29.20 -18.71
N ASP A 246 25.04 29.36 -19.61
CA ASP A 246 24.21 28.25 -20.05
C ASP A 246 25.09 27.17 -20.70
N ASP A 247 24.83 25.92 -20.31
CA ASP A 247 25.51 24.74 -20.84
C ASP A 247 24.84 24.37 -22.17
N ASP A 248 25.23 25.07 -23.25
CA ASP A 248 24.75 24.90 -24.64
C ASP A 248 25.73 24.11 -25.54
N GLU A 249 26.88 23.72 -24.99
CA GLU A 249 27.90 22.97 -25.72
C GLU A 249 27.44 21.52 -25.99
N LEU A 250 28.07 20.80 -26.92
CA LEU A 250 27.64 19.43 -27.26
C LEU A 250 27.84 18.49 -26.06
N GLU A 251 28.97 18.65 -25.37
CA GLU A 251 29.27 17.89 -24.16
C GLU A 251 28.72 18.61 -22.92
N PRO A 252 28.15 17.88 -21.95
CA PRO A 252 27.75 18.46 -20.68
C PRO A 252 28.97 18.95 -19.89
N ARG A 253 28.90 20.14 -19.32
CA ARG A 253 29.94 20.70 -18.44
C ARG A 253 30.16 19.85 -17.19
N ARG A 254 29.11 19.18 -16.71
CA ARG A 254 29.18 18.16 -15.65
C ARG A 254 28.95 16.79 -16.28
N GLN A 255 30.04 16.09 -16.59
CA GLN A 255 29.96 14.70 -17.01
C GLN A 255 29.40 13.85 -15.87
N ARG A 256 28.52 12.90 -16.20
CA ARG A 256 28.02 11.95 -15.22
C ARG A 256 29.09 10.91 -14.95
N GLU A 257 29.29 10.56 -13.68
CA GLU A 257 30.22 9.50 -13.29
C GLU A 257 29.70 8.11 -13.68
N GLU A 258 28.40 7.99 -13.96
CA GLU A 258 27.76 6.76 -14.42
C GLU A 258 28.09 6.51 -15.90
N GLY A 259 28.97 5.53 -16.15
CA GLY A 259 29.16 4.98 -17.48
C GLY A 259 27.90 4.27 -17.98
N VAL A 260 27.59 4.45 -19.27
CA VAL A 260 26.52 3.70 -19.95
C VAL A 260 26.84 2.21 -19.89
N ASP A 261 25.83 1.38 -19.66
CA ASP A 261 26.01 -0.07 -19.70
C ASP A 261 26.43 -0.53 -21.11
N MET A 262 27.35 -1.51 -21.17
CA MET A 262 27.96 -1.96 -22.42
C MET A 262 26.91 -2.49 -23.41
N PHE A 263 25.84 -3.11 -22.93
CA PHE A 263 24.75 -3.61 -23.77
C PHE A 263 23.84 -2.51 -24.33
N ILE A 264 23.91 -1.29 -23.78
CA ILE A 264 23.10 -0.14 -24.16
C ILE A 264 23.93 0.88 -24.97
N ASP A 265 25.26 0.73 -24.98
CA ASP A 265 26.16 1.65 -25.66
C ASP A 265 26.06 1.55 -27.20
N LEU A 266 25.17 2.38 -27.75
CA LEU A 266 24.99 2.51 -29.20
C LEU A 266 26.21 3.15 -29.88
N ALA A 267 27.01 3.93 -29.17
CA ALA A 267 28.19 4.58 -29.75
C ALA A 267 29.27 3.54 -30.05
N ALA A 268 29.42 2.51 -29.22
CA ALA A 268 30.31 1.38 -29.48
C ALA A 268 29.96 0.63 -30.78
N THR A 269 28.67 0.53 -31.11
CA THR A 269 28.19 -0.17 -32.32
C THR A 269 28.19 0.72 -33.57
N ALA A 270 28.40 2.03 -33.41
CA ALA A 270 28.38 2.98 -34.53
C ALA A 270 29.53 2.76 -35.53
N VAL A 271 30.63 2.13 -35.11
CA VAL A 271 31.78 1.80 -35.96
C VAL A 271 31.47 0.63 -36.89
N ASP A 272 30.60 -0.29 -36.48
CA ASP A 272 30.24 -1.49 -37.26
C ASP A 272 29.24 -1.19 -38.38
N HIS A 273 28.49 -0.09 -38.27
CA HIS A 273 27.57 0.37 -39.29
C HIS A 273 28.32 1.29 -40.26
N GLY A 274 28.74 0.75 -41.41
CA GLY A 274 29.40 1.53 -42.45
C GLY A 274 28.55 2.71 -42.93
N ASP A 275 29.22 3.81 -43.30
CA ASP A 275 28.57 5.05 -43.76
C ASP A 275 27.61 4.76 -44.92
N THR A 276 26.30 4.82 -44.65
CA THR A 276 25.24 4.48 -45.63
C THR A 276 25.04 5.61 -46.67
N GLY A 277 26.04 6.48 -46.88
CA GLY A 277 26.00 7.59 -47.84
C GLY A 277 25.03 8.74 -47.53
N ASN A 278 24.12 8.56 -46.56
CA ASN A 278 23.14 9.56 -46.14
C ASN A 278 23.49 10.14 -44.76
N GLU A 279 23.30 11.46 -44.59
CA GLU A 279 23.38 12.09 -43.27
C GLU A 279 22.25 11.57 -42.37
N LYS A 280 22.52 11.45 -41.08
CA LYS A 280 21.50 11.07 -40.08
C LYS A 280 20.38 12.11 -40.07
N ASP A 281 19.14 11.67 -39.90
CA ASP A 281 17.97 12.56 -39.80
C ASP A 281 18.18 13.64 -38.72
N VAL A 282 17.51 14.78 -38.85
CA VAL A 282 17.57 15.92 -37.91
C VAL A 282 17.29 15.49 -36.47
N THR A 283 16.43 14.48 -36.28
CA THR A 283 16.13 13.90 -34.97
C THR A 283 17.24 13.01 -34.39
N MET A 284 18.11 12.48 -35.26
CA MET A 284 19.22 11.58 -34.92
C MET A 284 20.58 12.30 -34.82
N GLN A 285 20.60 13.61 -35.08
CA GLN A 285 21.77 14.47 -34.91
C GLN A 285 21.80 15.06 -33.49
N ALA A 286 22.76 14.65 -32.67
CA ALA A 286 22.95 15.20 -31.33
C ALA A 286 23.25 16.70 -31.40
N GLY A 287 22.57 17.51 -30.58
CA GLY A 287 22.86 18.93 -30.41
C GLY A 287 22.44 19.86 -31.55
N LYS A 288 21.65 19.40 -32.55
CA LYS A 288 21.16 20.26 -33.64
C LYS A 288 20.35 21.47 -33.13
N GLN A 289 19.57 21.27 -32.07
CA GLN A 289 18.84 22.33 -31.36
C GLN A 289 19.57 22.70 -30.07
N ARG A 290 20.62 23.53 -30.19
CA ARG A 290 21.48 23.91 -29.04
C ARG A 290 20.71 24.56 -27.90
N ALA A 291 19.79 25.46 -28.20
CA ALA A 291 18.96 26.17 -27.21
C ALA A 291 18.09 25.26 -26.32
N VAL A 292 17.92 23.99 -26.69
CA VAL A 292 17.15 22.99 -25.91
C VAL A 292 18.04 22.20 -24.95
N LEU A 293 19.36 22.18 -25.18
CA LEU A 293 20.31 21.39 -24.39
C LEU A 293 20.34 21.79 -22.90
N PRO A 294 20.33 23.08 -22.52
CA PRO A 294 20.29 23.46 -21.11
C PRO A 294 19.01 22.98 -20.42
N LEU A 295 17.88 22.99 -21.14
CA LEU A 295 16.60 22.53 -20.59
C LEU A 295 16.61 21.01 -20.36
N ILE A 296 17.11 20.25 -21.33
CA ILE A 296 17.26 18.78 -21.20
C ILE A 296 18.19 18.46 -20.02
N ARG A 297 19.32 19.18 -19.89
CA ARG A 297 20.30 19.00 -18.81
C ARG A 297 19.70 19.28 -17.44
N LYS A 298 18.91 20.35 -17.31
CA LYS A 298 18.16 20.66 -16.08
C LYS A 298 17.14 19.58 -15.73
N PHE A 299 16.36 19.13 -16.70
CA PHE A 299 15.38 18.05 -16.48
C PHE A 299 16.06 16.76 -16.01
N ASN A 300 17.21 16.47 -16.60
CA ASN A 300 18.05 15.34 -16.27
C ASN A 300 18.67 15.45 -14.86
N GLU A 301 19.16 16.63 -14.48
CA GLU A 301 19.69 16.89 -13.14
C GLU A 301 18.58 16.78 -12.08
N HIS A 302 17.41 17.37 -12.35
CA HIS A 302 16.21 17.26 -11.50
C HIS A 302 15.78 15.80 -11.31
N SER A 303 15.65 15.06 -12.42
CA SER A 303 15.28 13.64 -12.39
C SER A 303 16.30 12.80 -11.61
N GLY A 304 17.59 13.08 -11.78
CA GLY A 304 18.67 12.44 -11.03
C GLY A 304 18.61 12.75 -9.53
N ARG A 305 18.42 14.02 -9.15
CA ARG A 305 18.26 14.41 -7.73
C ARG A 305 17.02 13.79 -7.10
N LEU A 306 15.91 13.73 -7.82
CA LEU A 306 14.68 13.09 -7.36
C LEU A 306 14.90 11.60 -7.12
N LEU A 307 15.57 10.92 -8.06
CA LEU A 307 15.92 9.50 -7.94
C LEU A 307 16.86 9.28 -6.74
N ASN A 308 17.94 10.07 -6.62
CA ASN A 308 18.88 10.00 -5.50
C ASN A 308 18.22 10.33 -4.16
N SER A 309 17.22 11.23 -4.14
CA SER A 309 16.44 11.51 -2.93
C SER A 309 15.57 10.33 -2.51
N SER A 310 15.13 9.49 -3.45
CA SER A 310 14.27 8.33 -3.18
C SER A 310 15.05 7.05 -2.90
N LEU A 311 16.15 6.82 -3.62
CA LEU A 311 17.02 5.64 -3.46
C LEU A 311 18.13 5.84 -2.42
N GLY A 312 18.29 7.08 -1.91
CA GLY A 312 19.48 7.50 -1.18
C GLY A 312 20.65 7.75 -2.13
N GLU A 313 21.68 8.44 -1.65
CA GLU A 313 22.94 8.58 -2.38
C GLU A 313 23.59 7.19 -2.45
N GLN A 314 23.33 6.47 -3.54
CA GLN A 314 23.97 5.19 -3.78
C GLN A 314 25.48 5.47 -3.87
N PRO A 315 26.31 4.89 -2.99
CA PRO A 315 27.72 5.17 -3.04
C PRO A 315 28.27 4.61 -4.35
N ALA A 316 28.61 5.50 -5.28
CA ALA A 316 29.34 5.19 -6.52
C ALA A 316 30.62 4.36 -6.25
N LYS A 317 31.11 4.36 -5.00
CA LYS A 317 32.32 3.68 -4.53
C LYS A 317 32.20 2.19 -4.21
N ARG A 318 31.09 1.51 -4.52
CA ARG A 318 31.04 0.03 -4.45
C ARG A 318 30.84 -0.68 -5.79
N ARG A 319 31.05 0.00 -6.92
CA ARG A 319 31.41 -0.72 -8.15
C ARG A 319 32.90 -1.08 -8.09
N ARG A 320 33.22 -2.06 -7.23
CA ARG A 320 34.49 -2.78 -7.31
C ARG A 320 34.57 -3.27 -8.75
N VAL A 321 35.68 -3.02 -9.44
CA VAL A 321 35.87 -3.38 -10.87
C VAL A 321 35.60 -4.88 -11.14
N ASP A 322 35.63 -5.70 -10.10
CA ASP A 322 35.27 -7.12 -10.08
C ASP A 322 33.74 -7.41 -10.19
N SER A 323 32.87 -6.53 -9.66
CA SER A 323 31.39 -6.65 -9.79
C SER A 323 30.86 -6.31 -11.19
N GLY A 324 31.71 -5.80 -12.08
CA GLY A 324 31.32 -5.57 -13.47
C GLY A 324 31.00 -6.88 -14.20
N ASN A 325 31.69 -7.97 -13.86
CA ASN A 325 31.48 -9.26 -14.49
C ASN A 325 30.20 -9.94 -13.98
N GLU A 326 29.96 -9.92 -12.66
CA GLU A 326 28.78 -10.56 -12.05
C GLU A 326 27.47 -9.87 -12.43
N ALA A 327 27.44 -8.54 -12.49
CA ALA A 327 26.28 -7.81 -13.02
C ALA A 327 26.03 -8.10 -14.51
N ARG A 328 27.11 -8.23 -15.31
CA ARG A 328 26.99 -8.65 -16.72
C ARG A 328 26.46 -10.08 -16.84
N TYR A 329 26.97 -11.02 -16.03
CA TYR A 329 26.47 -12.38 -16.02
C TYR A 329 25.00 -12.45 -15.60
N SER A 330 24.56 -11.66 -14.62
CA SER A 330 23.13 -11.60 -14.23
C SER A 330 22.22 -11.05 -15.34
N GLN A 331 22.74 -10.22 -16.24
CA GLN A 331 22.00 -9.68 -17.38
C GLN A 331 22.04 -10.62 -18.59
N LEU A 332 23.04 -11.50 -18.66
CA LEU A 332 23.12 -12.61 -19.61
C LEU A 332 22.32 -13.83 -19.13
N ASP A 333 21.99 -13.88 -17.84
CA ASP A 333 21.24 -14.95 -17.23
C ASP A 333 19.77 -14.89 -17.68
N LEU A 334 19.30 -15.99 -18.25
CA LEU A 334 17.97 -16.10 -18.84
C LEU A 334 17.17 -17.10 -18.02
N GLU A 335 16.18 -16.61 -17.28
CA GLU A 335 15.37 -17.42 -16.35
C GLU A 335 14.66 -18.60 -17.02
N ASP A 336 14.44 -18.56 -18.34
CA ASP A 336 13.80 -19.63 -19.12
C ASP A 336 14.75 -20.78 -19.51
N LEU A 337 16.07 -20.53 -19.52
CA LEU A 337 17.10 -21.56 -19.72
C LEU A 337 17.40 -22.32 -18.43
N HIS A 338 17.03 -21.77 -17.28
CA HIS A 338 17.08 -22.50 -16.03
C HIS A 338 16.11 -23.68 -16.08
N THR A 339 16.62 -24.87 -15.73
CA THR A 339 15.73 -25.95 -15.31
C THR A 339 14.84 -25.37 -14.23
N ASN A 340 13.52 -25.59 -14.27
CA ASN A 340 12.67 -25.25 -13.14
C ASN A 340 13.28 -25.92 -11.92
N ASP A 341 14.03 -25.15 -11.13
CA ASP A 341 14.49 -25.53 -9.82
C ASP A 341 13.21 -25.58 -9.00
N SER A 342 12.47 -26.68 -9.15
CA SER A 342 11.53 -27.12 -8.16
C SER A 342 12.41 -27.27 -6.94
N SER A 343 12.41 -26.23 -6.10
CA SER A 343 12.99 -26.28 -4.76
C SER A 343 12.65 -27.66 -4.26
N GLU A 344 13.67 -28.50 -4.09
CA GLU A 344 13.46 -29.89 -3.71
C GLU A 344 12.74 -29.81 -2.37
N GLY A 345 11.41 -29.91 -2.44
CA GLY A 345 10.56 -29.66 -1.29
C GLY A 345 11.01 -30.63 -0.22
N ILE A 346 11.06 -30.19 1.04
CA ILE A 346 11.46 -31.07 2.13
C ILE A 346 10.48 -32.25 2.12
N LEU A 347 10.97 -33.42 1.71
CA LEU A 347 10.14 -34.60 1.55
C LEU A 347 9.79 -35.11 2.95
N LEU A 348 8.57 -34.77 3.40
CA LEU A 348 8.08 -35.20 4.70
C LEU A 348 7.53 -36.63 4.59
N ASP A 349 8.36 -37.61 4.93
CA ASP A 349 7.89 -38.98 5.06
C ASP A 349 7.11 -39.17 6.37
N MET A 350 5.80 -39.30 6.26
CA MET A 350 4.92 -39.55 7.40
C MET A 350 5.09 -40.99 7.89
N GLN A 351 5.86 -41.17 8.97
CA GLN A 351 6.14 -42.49 9.57
C GLN A 351 4.88 -43.27 9.94
N ASP A 352 3.87 -42.62 10.55
CA ASP A 352 2.68 -43.28 11.07
C ASP A 352 1.37 -42.70 10.51
N ARG A 353 1.09 -42.91 9.23
CA ARG A 353 -0.16 -42.45 8.58
C ARG A 353 -1.42 -42.91 9.32
N ARG A 354 -1.41 -44.12 9.90
CA ARG A 354 -2.59 -44.71 10.58
C ARG A 354 -3.00 -43.92 11.82
N LYS A 355 -2.04 -43.45 12.63
CA LYS A 355 -2.31 -42.66 13.85
C LYS A 355 -3.00 -41.32 13.55
N TYR A 356 -2.67 -40.69 12.41
CA TYR A 356 -3.34 -39.47 11.96
C TYR A 356 -4.84 -39.69 11.68
N PHE A 357 -5.22 -40.85 11.14
CA PHE A 357 -6.62 -41.17 10.86
C PHE A 357 -7.37 -41.66 12.10
N GLU A 358 -6.70 -42.36 13.02
CA GLU A 358 -7.28 -42.85 14.28
C GLU A 358 -7.56 -41.73 15.29
N GLY A 359 -6.71 -40.70 15.36
CA GLY A 359 -6.86 -39.58 16.30
C GLY A 359 -8.10 -38.70 16.07
N ARG A 360 -8.71 -38.76 14.87
CA ARG A 360 -9.96 -38.06 14.55
C ARG A 360 -11.21 -38.93 14.81
N SER A 361 -11.02 -40.24 14.98
CA SER A 361 -12.09 -41.23 15.15
C SER A 361 -12.23 -41.73 16.58
N THR A 362 -11.94 -40.89 17.60
CA THR A 362 -11.96 -41.25 19.03
C THR A 362 -13.31 -41.76 19.57
N ASN A 363 -14.36 -41.79 18.75
CA ASN A 363 -15.68 -42.34 19.08
C ASN A 363 -16.14 -43.50 18.18
N LEU A 364 -15.25 -44.10 17.38
CA LEU A 364 -15.57 -45.29 16.62
C LEU A 364 -14.90 -46.51 17.26
N GLN A 365 -15.72 -47.48 17.63
CA GLN A 365 -15.31 -48.84 18.01
C GLN A 365 -14.22 -49.34 17.04
N PRO A 366 -13.23 -50.13 17.51
CA PRO A 366 -12.17 -50.62 16.66
C PRO A 366 -12.80 -51.36 15.47
N VAL A 367 -12.68 -50.75 14.28
CA VAL A 367 -13.18 -51.33 13.05
C VAL A 367 -12.30 -52.54 12.77
N GLU A 368 -12.83 -53.74 12.96
CA GLU A 368 -12.23 -54.98 12.46
C GLU A 368 -11.76 -54.77 11.02
N LYS A 369 -10.61 -55.32 10.66
CA LYS A 369 -10.03 -55.19 9.32
C LYS A 369 -11.09 -55.53 8.26
N LEU A 370 -11.72 -54.49 7.69
CA LEU A 370 -12.80 -54.66 6.73
C LEU A 370 -12.23 -55.40 5.52
N ASN A 371 -12.79 -56.57 5.24
CA ASN A 371 -12.41 -57.34 4.08
C ASN A 371 -12.97 -56.65 2.83
N VAL A 372 -12.13 -55.83 2.19
CA VAL A 372 -12.49 -54.99 1.03
C VAL A 372 -13.19 -55.82 -0.05
N LYS A 373 -12.79 -57.08 -0.26
CA LYS A 373 -13.45 -57.96 -1.23
C LYS A 373 -14.89 -58.28 -0.86
N ALA A 374 -15.17 -58.54 0.43
CA ALA A 374 -16.52 -58.83 0.89
C ALA A 374 -17.42 -57.59 0.79
N VAL A 375 -16.90 -56.42 1.18
CA VAL A 375 -17.64 -55.14 1.06
C VAL A 375 -17.90 -54.78 -0.40
N VAL A 376 -16.93 -55.00 -1.29
CA VAL A 376 -17.10 -54.76 -2.73
C VAL A 376 -18.10 -55.75 -3.33
N GLN A 377 -18.09 -57.02 -2.93
CA GLN A 377 -19.07 -58.00 -3.38
C GLN A 377 -20.48 -57.64 -2.89
N GLU A 378 -20.63 -57.26 -1.62
CA GLU A 378 -21.89 -56.80 -1.05
C GLU A 378 -22.41 -55.54 -1.74
N ALA A 379 -21.55 -54.55 -1.99
CA ALA A 379 -21.87 -53.35 -2.75
C ALA A 379 -22.31 -53.69 -4.18
N ASN A 380 -21.62 -54.61 -4.85
CA ASN A 380 -21.95 -55.03 -6.21
C ASN A 380 -23.28 -55.81 -6.26
N THR A 381 -23.59 -56.59 -5.23
CA THR A 381 -24.92 -57.20 -5.09
C THR A 381 -26.02 -56.19 -4.76
N ASN A 382 -25.72 -55.15 -3.98
CA ASN A 382 -26.67 -54.08 -3.66
C ASN A 382 -26.94 -53.13 -4.84
N ILE A 383 -25.96 -52.95 -5.72
CA ILE A 383 -26.11 -52.21 -6.97
C ILE A 383 -26.97 -53.00 -7.95
N LYS A 384 -26.88 -54.33 -7.97
CA LYS A 384 -27.77 -55.16 -8.80
C LYS A 384 -29.22 -55.05 -8.29
N GLY A 385 -30.08 -54.40 -9.05
CA GLY A 385 -31.48 -54.16 -8.68
C GLY A 385 -31.76 -52.77 -8.07
N TRP A 386 -30.78 -51.86 -8.06
CA TRP A 386 -30.96 -50.48 -7.56
C TRP A 386 -32.16 -49.77 -8.19
N GLU A 387 -32.38 -49.94 -9.50
CA GLU A 387 -33.48 -49.34 -10.26
C GLU A 387 -34.86 -49.71 -9.69
N THR A 388 -35.04 -50.98 -9.29
CA THR A 388 -36.28 -51.46 -8.68
C THR A 388 -36.47 -50.97 -7.25
N ARG A 389 -35.39 -50.80 -6.49
CA ARG A 389 -35.44 -50.25 -5.13
C ARG A 389 -35.70 -48.74 -5.13
N LEU A 390 -35.18 -48.03 -6.14
CA LEU A 390 -35.35 -46.59 -6.30
C LEU A 390 -36.77 -46.25 -6.79
N SER A 391 -37.34 -47.08 -7.67
CA SER A 391 -38.75 -46.95 -8.05
C SER A 391 -39.73 -47.28 -6.92
N GLN A 392 -39.30 -48.10 -5.94
CA GLN A 392 -40.07 -48.39 -4.73
C GLN A 392 -39.85 -47.37 -3.60
N LEU A 393 -38.89 -46.45 -3.75
CA LEU A 393 -38.53 -45.51 -2.70
C LEU A 393 -39.61 -44.41 -2.57
N LYS A 394 -40.54 -44.64 -1.64
CA LYS A 394 -41.51 -43.62 -1.22
C LYS A 394 -40.87 -42.80 -0.10
N ILE A 395 -40.57 -41.54 -0.39
CA ILE A 395 -40.13 -40.59 0.64
C ILE A 395 -41.28 -40.45 1.63
N GLU A 396 -41.09 -40.94 2.85
CA GLU A 396 -42.10 -40.81 3.88
C GLU A 396 -42.25 -39.34 4.25
N ARG A 397 -43.47 -38.81 4.07
CA ARG A 397 -43.75 -37.39 4.34
C ARG A 397 -43.38 -36.98 5.76
N LYS A 398 -43.55 -37.87 6.75
CA LYS A 398 -43.18 -37.59 8.16
C LYS A 398 -41.68 -37.41 8.35
N ALA A 399 -40.86 -38.25 7.73
CA ALA A 399 -39.39 -38.14 7.82
C ALA A 399 -38.88 -36.89 7.08
N GLY A 400 -39.46 -36.58 5.92
CA GLY A 400 -39.16 -35.36 5.16
C GLY A 400 -39.57 -34.09 5.92
N ASP A 401 -40.78 -34.06 6.49
CA ASP A 401 -41.28 -32.97 7.32
C ASP A 401 -40.42 -32.80 8.58
N ALA A 402 -40.01 -33.89 9.24
CA ALA A 402 -39.11 -33.85 10.40
C ALA A 402 -37.72 -33.29 10.06
N ALA A 403 -37.14 -33.67 8.91
CA ALA A 403 -35.86 -33.13 8.46
C ALA A 403 -35.96 -31.63 8.13
N LEU A 404 -37.06 -31.19 7.51
CA LEU A 404 -37.32 -29.78 7.23
C LEU A 404 -37.54 -28.98 8.53
N VAL A 405 -38.28 -29.54 9.49
CA VAL A 405 -38.46 -28.94 10.82
C VAL A 405 -37.12 -28.82 11.55
N ALA A 406 -36.27 -29.85 11.52
CA ALA A 406 -34.94 -29.80 12.14
C ALA A 406 -34.04 -28.74 11.49
N MET A 407 -34.07 -28.63 10.15
CA MET A 407 -33.31 -27.63 9.41
C MET A 407 -33.82 -26.20 9.71
N THR A 408 -35.13 -26.00 9.72
CA THR A 408 -35.74 -24.69 10.00
C THR A 408 -35.58 -24.29 11.47
N GLN A 409 -35.63 -25.23 12.42
CA GLN A 409 -35.33 -24.97 13.83
C GLN A 409 -33.89 -24.48 14.03
N ASN A 410 -32.91 -25.05 13.30
CA ASN A 410 -31.53 -24.57 13.37
C ASN A 410 -31.38 -23.12 12.89
N VAL A 411 -32.06 -22.79 11.78
CA VAL A 411 -32.07 -21.42 11.23
C VAL A 411 -32.79 -20.44 12.17
N VAL A 412 -33.92 -20.84 12.74
CA VAL A 412 -34.66 -20.03 13.72
C VAL A 412 -33.82 -19.80 14.98
N ALA A 413 -33.18 -20.84 15.52
CA ALA A 413 -32.31 -20.72 16.69
C ALA A 413 -31.15 -19.75 16.44
N ARG A 414 -30.52 -19.79 15.26
CA ARG A 414 -29.47 -18.83 14.86
C ARG A 414 -30.00 -17.40 14.76
N LEU A 415 -31.19 -17.22 14.18
CA LEU A 415 -31.81 -15.90 14.06
C LEU A 415 -32.25 -15.34 15.42
N GLU A 416 -32.77 -16.16 16.32
CA GLU A 416 -33.14 -15.74 17.66
C GLU A 416 -31.94 -15.24 18.47
N VAL A 417 -30.79 -15.91 18.39
CA VAL A 417 -29.56 -15.47 19.05
C VAL A 417 -29.12 -14.09 18.53
N THR A 418 -29.24 -13.84 17.22
CA THR A 418 -28.89 -12.52 16.64
C THR A 418 -29.91 -11.42 16.94
N LYS A 419 -31.17 -11.77 17.17
CA LYS A 419 -32.26 -10.82 17.45
C LYS A 419 -32.37 -10.44 18.91
N ARG A 420 -31.86 -11.27 19.82
CA ARG A 420 -31.71 -10.91 21.23
C ARG A 420 -30.66 -9.81 21.36
N LYS A 421 -31.11 -8.56 21.32
CA LYS A 421 -30.32 -7.44 21.84
C LYS A 421 -30.37 -7.54 23.36
N SER A 422 -29.20 -7.58 23.99
CA SER A 422 -29.10 -7.51 25.44
C SER A 422 -29.56 -6.14 25.90
N ASP A 423 -30.74 -6.06 26.53
CA ASP A 423 -31.28 -4.85 27.18
C ASP A 423 -30.53 -4.53 28.48
N LEU A 424 -29.19 -4.54 28.42
CA LEU A 424 -28.35 -4.14 29.53
C LEU A 424 -28.20 -2.61 29.51
N PRO A 425 -28.32 -1.93 30.67
CA PRO A 425 -27.99 -0.51 30.77
C PRO A 425 -26.59 -0.24 30.22
N GLU A 426 -26.45 0.79 29.38
CA GLU A 426 -25.20 1.13 28.68
C GLU A 426 -24.02 1.31 29.65
N GLY A 427 -24.28 1.80 30.86
CA GLY A 427 -23.27 1.92 31.92
C GLY A 427 -22.69 0.57 32.38
N ILE A 428 -23.54 -0.45 32.55
CA ILE A 428 -23.11 -1.81 32.95
C ILE A 428 -22.40 -2.49 31.79
N PHE A 429 -22.90 -2.31 30.56
CA PHE A 429 -22.23 -2.84 29.37
C PHE A 429 -20.83 -2.26 29.23
N ARG A 430 -20.67 -0.95 29.44
CA ARG A 430 -19.35 -0.30 29.42
C ARG A 430 -18.43 -0.85 30.50
N GLN A 431 -18.92 -1.02 31.73
CA GLN A 431 -18.16 -1.63 32.83
C GLN A 431 -17.76 -3.09 32.53
N MET A 432 -18.66 -3.86 31.92
CA MET A 432 -18.38 -5.24 31.52
C MET A 432 -17.32 -5.28 30.41
N THR A 433 -17.40 -4.38 29.42
CA THR A 433 -16.37 -4.29 28.37
C THR A 433 -15.02 -3.87 28.93
N THR A 434 -14.98 -2.91 29.87
CA THR A 434 -13.71 -2.49 30.48
C THR A 434 -13.10 -3.62 31.32
N CYS A 435 -13.91 -4.28 32.16
CA CYS A 435 -13.49 -5.46 32.92
C CYS A 435 -12.99 -6.58 32.01
N GLN A 436 -13.72 -6.89 30.93
CA GLN A 436 -13.30 -7.90 29.95
C GLN A 436 -11.97 -7.53 29.28
N THR A 437 -11.79 -6.25 28.89
CA THR A 437 -10.53 -5.80 28.30
C THR A 437 -9.37 -5.84 29.29
N ALA A 438 -9.59 -5.45 30.56
CA ALA A 438 -8.60 -5.54 31.62
C ALA A 438 -8.21 -7.01 31.90
N ALA A 439 -9.20 -7.89 32.06
CA ALA A 439 -8.98 -9.33 32.27
C ALA A 439 -8.21 -9.99 31.11
N ASN A 440 -8.55 -9.65 29.87
CA ASN A 440 -7.82 -10.12 28.70
C ASN A 440 -6.36 -9.66 28.69
N GLU A 441 -6.09 -8.45 29.19
CA GLU A 441 -4.71 -7.97 29.30
C GLU A 441 -3.91 -8.65 30.40
N PHE A 442 -4.52 -8.90 31.56
CA PHE A 442 -3.89 -9.72 32.60
C PHE A 442 -3.60 -11.13 32.10
N LEU A 443 -4.56 -11.78 31.43
CA LEU A 443 -4.38 -13.09 30.82
C LEU A 443 -3.30 -13.07 29.75
N ARG A 444 -3.25 -12.05 28.89
CA ARG A 444 -2.21 -11.90 27.88
C ARG A 444 -0.83 -11.79 28.53
N GLN A 445 -0.68 -10.97 29.57
CA GLN A 445 0.59 -10.82 30.30
C GLN A 445 0.99 -12.12 31.03
N PHE A 446 0.01 -12.84 31.58
CA PHE A 446 0.20 -14.15 32.22
C PHE A 446 0.70 -15.20 31.22
N TRP A 447 0.01 -15.34 30.07
CA TRP A 447 0.40 -16.31 29.05
C TRP A 447 1.72 -15.94 28.36
N LEU A 448 2.00 -14.66 28.15
CA LEU A 448 3.31 -14.20 27.65
C LEU A 448 4.46 -14.50 28.62
N ALA A 449 4.19 -14.55 29.93
CA ALA A 449 5.20 -14.88 30.93
C ALA A 449 5.43 -16.39 31.06
N ILE A 450 4.41 -17.22 30.83
CA ILE A 450 4.47 -18.69 30.97
C ILE A 450 4.99 -19.37 29.71
N TYR A 451 4.56 -18.92 28.53
CA TYR A 451 5.02 -19.51 27.28
C TYR A 451 6.40 -18.98 26.91
N PRO A 452 7.28 -19.83 26.33
CA PRO A 452 8.54 -19.37 25.80
C PRO A 452 8.29 -18.34 24.69
N PRO A 453 9.08 -17.25 24.63
CA PRO A 453 8.94 -16.29 23.54
C PRO A 453 9.20 -17.02 22.22
N PRO A 454 8.43 -16.71 21.16
CA PRO A 454 8.69 -17.28 19.85
C PRO A 454 10.14 -16.97 19.44
N LEU A 455 10.86 -18.00 19.00
CA LEU A 455 12.32 -18.05 18.77
C LEU A 455 12.88 -17.00 17.77
N GLU A 456 12.07 -16.10 17.23
CA GLU A 456 12.45 -15.22 16.10
C GLU A 456 12.59 -13.73 16.42
N VAL A 457 12.30 -13.28 17.65
CA VAL A 457 12.52 -11.88 18.03
C VAL A 457 13.39 -11.80 19.28
N PRO A 458 14.65 -11.37 19.18
CA PRO A 458 15.42 -10.95 20.33
C PRO A 458 14.78 -9.65 20.84
N THR A 459 13.74 -9.76 21.66
CA THR A 459 13.31 -8.65 22.51
C THR A 459 14.44 -8.40 23.51
N ALA A 460 15.03 -7.21 23.48
CA ALA A 460 16.16 -6.80 24.33
C ALA A 460 15.80 -6.77 25.84
N SER A 461 14.54 -7.00 26.19
CA SER A 461 14.05 -7.22 27.55
C SER A 461 13.68 -8.69 27.78
N SER A 462 14.62 -9.62 27.56
CA SER A 462 14.43 -10.99 28.05
C SER A 462 14.48 -10.97 29.58
N SER A 463 13.33 -10.67 30.20
CA SER A 463 13.13 -10.82 31.64
C SER A 463 13.63 -12.19 32.07
N ASN A 464 14.43 -12.22 33.14
CA ASN A 464 14.99 -13.46 33.68
C ASN A 464 13.84 -14.44 33.93
N PRO A 465 13.96 -15.76 33.66
CA PRO A 465 12.91 -16.74 33.95
C PRO A 465 12.31 -16.58 35.36
N ALA A 466 13.11 -16.20 36.36
CA ALA A 466 12.63 -15.91 37.72
C ALA A 466 11.72 -14.66 37.82
N GLN A 467 11.97 -13.64 37.01
CA GLN A 467 11.11 -12.45 36.93
C GLN A 467 9.81 -12.76 36.20
N ARG A 468 9.86 -13.65 35.19
CA ARG A 468 8.67 -14.12 34.47
C ARG A 468 7.76 -14.94 35.36
N THR A 469 8.31 -15.85 36.18
CA THR A 469 7.51 -16.62 37.13
C THR A 469 6.89 -15.73 38.21
N ALA A 470 7.64 -14.74 38.73
CA ALA A 470 7.10 -13.76 39.66
C ALA A 470 5.98 -12.91 39.05
N LYS A 471 6.14 -12.48 37.79
CA LYS A 471 5.11 -11.75 37.04
C LYS A 471 3.88 -12.62 36.80
N ALA A 472 4.05 -13.88 36.41
CA ALA A 472 2.94 -14.82 36.23
C ALA A 472 2.18 -15.05 37.55
N ALA A 473 2.88 -15.19 38.68
CA ALA A 473 2.26 -15.31 40.00
C ALA A 473 1.48 -14.04 40.39
N LYS A 474 2.03 -12.85 40.14
CA LYS A 474 1.35 -11.57 40.37
C LYS A 474 0.08 -11.45 39.53
N MET A 475 0.14 -11.77 38.23
CA MET A 475 -1.02 -11.67 37.34
C MET A 475 -2.10 -12.72 37.66
N ALA A 476 -1.70 -13.92 38.07
CA ALA A 476 -2.62 -14.95 38.56
C ALA A 476 -3.31 -14.53 39.87
N TRP A 477 -2.58 -13.85 40.76
CA TRP A 477 -3.15 -13.31 42.00
C TRP A 477 -4.18 -12.21 41.71
N ILE A 478 -3.88 -11.26 40.83
CA ILE A 478 -4.83 -10.20 40.43
C ILE A 478 -6.10 -10.80 39.81
N LEU A 479 -5.96 -11.81 38.95
CA LEU A 479 -7.10 -12.52 38.36
C LEU A 479 -7.92 -13.33 39.39
N GLY A 480 -7.31 -13.70 40.52
CA GLY A 480 -7.98 -14.44 41.59
C GLY A 480 -8.61 -13.56 42.68
N GLU A 481 -8.17 -12.31 42.81
CA GLU A 481 -8.69 -11.34 43.80
C GLU A 481 -9.97 -10.64 43.31
N ASP A 482 -10.14 -10.49 41.99
CA ASP A 482 -11.29 -9.83 41.34
C ASP A 482 -12.44 -10.80 40.94
N ALA A 483 -12.37 -12.07 41.36
CA ALA A 483 -13.42 -13.09 41.17
C ALA A 483 -14.17 -13.35 42.49
#